data_AF-A0A9D7G7K0-F1
#
_entry.id   AF-A0A9D7G7K0-F1
#
_cell.length_a   1.000
_cell.length_b   1.000
_cell.length_c   1.000
_cell.angle_alpha   90.00
_cell.angle_beta   90.00
_cell.angle_gamma   90.00
#
_symmetry.space_group_name_H-M   'P 1'
#
loop_
_entity.id
_entity.type
_entity.pdbx_description
1 polymer ?
#
loop_
_entity_poly.entity_id
_entity_poly.type
_entity_poly.pdbx_seq_one_letter_code
_entity_poly.pdbx_strand_id
1 'polypeptide(L)'
;MLAELDRLLDMLERKRRELASGMIKSFDSLKFFVLYMGMALVVVGVVVAFLIIRGIVTPVQRLRSILLSLGRGVFPRTRVRITNDEVGDMSRALGSLIDGLRRTTDFSHAVAAGDFSADYQPLSEEDMLGHALLKMRDELGQRERFLEMKVAERTEEVVRQKEEVERQSRKVVELYKNVTDSIPVRQAPAGFDPATGTPYPGIAP
;
A
#
# COMPACT_ATOMS: atom_id res chain seq x y z
N MET A 1 -98.38 -3.71 -49.02
CA MET A 1 -97.42 -2.60 -48.92
C MET A 1 -96.97 -2.31 -47.49
N LEU A 2 -97.85 -1.96 -46.54
CA LEU A 2 -97.43 -1.63 -45.16
C LEU A 2 -96.74 -2.79 -44.42
N ALA A 3 -97.30 -4.01 -44.47
CA ALA A 3 -96.70 -5.20 -43.84
C ALA A 3 -95.34 -5.62 -44.42
N GLU A 4 -95.04 -5.22 -45.66
CA GLU A 4 -93.76 -5.52 -46.32
C GLU A 4 -92.71 -4.48 -45.94
N LEU A 5 -93.13 -3.22 -45.78
CA LEU A 5 -92.30 -2.14 -45.24
C LEU A 5 -91.90 -2.40 -43.77
N ASP A 6 -92.85 -2.85 -42.94
CA ASP A 6 -92.57 -3.21 -41.54
C ASP A 6 -91.56 -4.37 -41.44
N ARG A 7 -91.70 -5.39 -42.29
CA ARG A 7 -90.74 -6.51 -42.37
C ARG A 7 -89.34 -6.04 -42.78
N LEU A 8 -89.24 -5.09 -43.71
CA LEU A 8 -87.97 -4.53 -44.15
C LEU A 8 -87.32 -3.67 -43.06
N LEU A 9 -88.11 -2.86 -42.35
CA LEU A 9 -87.65 -2.08 -41.20
C LEU A 9 -87.11 -2.98 -40.08
N ASP A 10 -87.85 -4.03 -39.70
CA ASP A 10 -87.42 -5.02 -38.72
C ASP A 10 -86.11 -5.71 -39.12
N MET A 11 -85.98 -6.08 -40.39
CA MET A 11 -84.77 -6.71 -40.91
C MET A 11 -83.56 -5.77 -40.85
N LEU A 12 -83.75 -4.48 -41.17
CA LEU A 12 -82.71 -3.46 -41.08
C LEU A 12 -82.29 -3.16 -39.63
N GLU A 13 -83.25 -3.13 -38.71
CA GLU A 13 -82.95 -2.97 -37.28
C GLU A 13 -82.16 -4.17 -36.73
N ARG A 14 -82.54 -5.39 -37.08
CA ARG A 14 -81.79 -6.60 -36.70
C ARG A 14 -80.38 -6.59 -37.25
N LYS A 15 -80.19 -6.30 -38.55
CA LYS A 15 -78.87 -6.18 -39.17
C LYS A 15 -78.02 -5.08 -38.52
N ARG A 16 -78.61 -3.91 -38.23
CA ARG A 16 -77.89 -2.83 -37.53
C ARG A 16 -77.48 -3.23 -36.12
N ARG A 17 -78.35 -3.89 -35.35
CA ARG A 17 -78.04 -4.37 -33.99
C ARG A 17 -76.99 -5.47 -34.01
N GLU A 18 -77.05 -6.37 -35.00
CA GLU A 18 -76.04 -7.42 -35.21
C GLU A 18 -74.67 -6.83 -35.56
N LEU A 19 -74.62 -5.88 -36.49
CA LEU A 19 -73.40 -5.15 -36.84
C LEU A 19 -72.85 -4.35 -35.66
N ALA A 20 -73.71 -3.65 -34.91
CA ALA A 20 -73.32 -2.89 -33.73
C ALA A 20 -72.79 -3.81 -32.62
N SER A 21 -73.43 -4.95 -32.37
CA SER A 21 -72.98 -5.94 -31.39
C SER A 21 -71.65 -6.58 -31.78
N GLY A 22 -71.47 -6.92 -33.07
CA GLY A 22 -70.21 -7.42 -33.60
C GLY A 22 -69.07 -6.40 -33.44
N MET A 23 -69.36 -5.13 -33.75
CA MET A 23 -68.41 -4.04 -33.60
C MET A 23 -67.98 -3.84 -32.13
N ILE A 24 -68.90 -3.89 -31.16
CA ILE A 24 -68.57 -3.80 -29.73
C ILE A 24 -67.62 -4.92 -29.30
N LYS A 25 -67.89 -6.17 -29.71
CA LYS A 25 -67.02 -7.32 -29.39
C LYS A 25 -65.62 -7.19 -29.99
N SER A 26 -65.50 -6.66 -31.21
CA SER A 26 -64.21 -6.38 -31.83
C SER A 26 -63.43 -5.29 -31.08
N PHE A 27 -64.11 -4.22 -30.63
CA PHE A 27 -63.49 -3.18 -29.81
C PHE A 27 -62.96 -3.71 -28.47
N ASP A 28 -63.75 -4.54 -27.77
CA ASP A 28 -63.30 -5.16 -26.52
C ASP A 28 -62.08 -6.07 -26.74
N SER A 29 -62.12 -6.89 -27.80
CA SER A 29 -61.00 -7.78 -28.15
C SER A 29 -59.73 -7.00 -28.45
N LEU A 30 -59.83 -5.88 -29.19
CA LEU A 30 -58.72 -4.99 -29.47
C LEU A 30 -58.18 -4.34 -28.19
N LYS A 31 -59.05 -3.86 -27.30
CA LYS A 31 -58.66 -3.26 -26.02
C LYS A 31 -57.85 -4.24 -25.17
N PHE A 32 -58.30 -5.48 -25.03
CA PHE A 32 -57.56 -6.50 -24.29
C PHE A 32 -56.23 -6.84 -24.97
N PHE A 33 -56.21 -6.98 -26.29
CA PHE A 33 -54.98 -7.21 -27.05
C PHE A 33 -53.92 -6.12 -26.80
N VAL A 34 -54.31 -4.85 -26.91
CA VAL A 34 -53.42 -3.71 -26.66
C VAL A 34 -52.96 -3.67 -25.19
N LEU A 35 -53.85 -3.96 -24.24
CA LEU A 35 -53.50 -4.00 -22.82
C LEU A 35 -52.45 -5.09 -22.52
N TYR A 36 -52.65 -6.31 -23.03
CA TYR A 36 -51.69 -7.40 -22.84
C TYR A 36 -50.35 -7.12 -23.50
N MET A 37 -50.36 -6.55 -24.71
CA MET A 37 -49.13 -6.15 -25.40
C MET A 37 -48.37 -5.07 -24.61
N GLY A 38 -49.08 -4.06 -24.08
CA GLY A 38 -48.49 -3.04 -23.22
C GLY A 38 -47.87 -3.61 -21.94
N MET A 39 -48.60 -4.51 -21.26
CA MET A 39 -48.11 -5.19 -20.06
C MET A 39 -46.89 -6.07 -20.37
N ALA A 40 -46.91 -6.81 -21.49
CA ALA A 40 -45.78 -7.64 -21.92
C ALA A 40 -44.53 -6.78 -22.17
N LEU A 41 -44.66 -5.61 -22.80
CA LEU A 41 -43.54 -4.70 -23.03
C LEU A 41 -42.92 -4.20 -21.73
N VAL A 42 -43.74 -3.82 -20.75
CA VAL A 42 -43.27 -3.42 -19.41
C VAL A 42 -42.52 -4.57 -18.74
N VAL A 43 -43.05 -5.79 -18.79
CA VAL A 43 -42.40 -6.97 -18.22
C VAL A 43 -41.04 -7.23 -18.88
N VAL A 44 -40.95 -7.17 -20.21
CA VAL A 44 -39.67 -7.31 -20.94
C VAL A 44 -38.67 -6.24 -20.51
N GLY A 45 -39.11 -4.98 -20.39
CA GLY A 45 -38.26 -3.88 -19.93
C GLY A 45 -37.68 -4.13 -18.54
N VAL A 46 -38.49 -4.61 -17.60
CA VAL A 46 -38.04 -4.96 -16.24
C VAL A 46 -37.04 -6.11 -16.28
N VAL A 47 -37.28 -7.15 -17.08
CA VAL A 47 -36.35 -8.29 -17.22
C VAL A 47 -35.01 -7.83 -17.79
N VAL A 48 -35.01 -7.04 -18.86
CA VAL A 48 -33.77 -6.52 -19.47
C VAL A 48 -33.01 -5.63 -18.48
N ALA A 49 -33.70 -4.72 -17.78
CA ALA A 49 -33.08 -3.89 -16.76
C ALA A 49 -32.43 -4.73 -15.65
N PHE A 50 -33.11 -5.77 -15.18
CA PHE A 50 -32.59 -6.68 -14.17
C PHE A 50 -31.33 -7.43 -14.66
N LEU A 51 -31.33 -7.89 -15.92
CA LEU A 51 -30.16 -8.54 -16.52
C LEU A 51 -28.96 -7.58 -16.63
N ILE A 52 -29.18 -6.34 -17.06
CA ILE A 52 -28.12 -5.31 -17.16
C ILE A 52 -27.54 -4.98 -15.78
N ILE A 53 -28.40 -4.80 -14.77
CA ILE A 53 -27.96 -4.46 -13.41
C ILE A 53 -27.06 -5.55 -12.83
N ARG A 54 -27.44 -6.81 -13.04
CA ARG A 54 -26.72 -7.97 -12.49
C ARG A 54 -25.48 -8.33 -13.31
N GLY A 55 -25.54 -8.19 -14.63
CA GLY A 55 -24.47 -8.55 -15.57
C GLY A 55 -23.38 -7.48 -15.68
N ILE A 56 -23.76 -6.19 -15.68
CA ILE A 56 -22.84 -5.10 -16.01
C ILE A 56 -22.68 -4.13 -14.84
N VAL A 57 -23.78 -3.53 -14.38
CA VAL A 57 -23.71 -2.40 -13.44
C VAL A 57 -23.04 -2.80 -12.13
N THR A 58 -23.47 -3.92 -11.55
CA THR A 58 -22.95 -4.37 -10.25
C THR A 58 -21.45 -4.73 -10.31
N PRO A 59 -20.98 -5.56 -11.26
CA PRO A 59 -19.54 -5.82 -11.41
C PRO A 59 -18.70 -4.56 -11.66
N VAL A 60 -19.14 -3.67 -12.55
CA VAL A 60 -18.41 -2.42 -12.86
C VAL A 60 -18.30 -1.51 -11.64
N GLN A 61 -19.37 -1.36 -10.85
CA GLN A 61 -19.34 -0.59 -9.60
C GLN A 61 -18.36 -1.18 -8.57
N ARG A 62 -18.25 -2.50 -8.50
CA ARG A 62 -17.26 -3.16 -7.63
C ARG A 62 -15.84 -2.86 -8.09
N LEU A 63 -15.54 -3.01 -9.38
CA LEU A 63 -14.22 -2.66 -9.93
C LEU A 63 -13.86 -1.20 -9.64
N ARG A 64 -14.80 -0.27 -9.84
CA ARG A 64 -14.63 1.14 -9.47
C ARG A 64 -14.30 1.31 -7.99
N SER A 65 -15.01 0.64 -7.10
CA SER A 65 -14.76 0.76 -5.64
C SER A 65 -13.37 0.25 -5.24
N ILE A 66 -12.91 -0.83 -5.88
CA ILE A 66 -11.58 -1.39 -5.67
C ILE A 66 -10.52 -0.41 -6.17
N LEU A 67 -10.68 0.11 -7.40
CA LEU A 67 -9.78 1.12 -7.96
C LEU A 67 -9.68 2.38 -7.10
N LEU A 68 -10.81 2.90 -6.60
CA LEU A 68 -10.82 4.05 -5.70
C LEU A 68 -10.13 3.77 -4.35
N SER A 69 -10.15 2.52 -3.89
CA SER A 69 -9.44 2.11 -2.67
C SER A 69 -7.94 1.99 -2.93
N LEU A 70 -7.55 1.34 -4.04
CA LEU A 70 -6.16 1.28 -4.48
C LEU A 70 -5.55 2.66 -4.71
N GLY A 71 -6.31 3.59 -5.29
CA GLY A 71 -5.87 4.97 -5.49
C GLY A 71 -5.57 5.72 -4.17
N ARG A 72 -6.02 5.20 -3.02
CA ARG A 72 -5.67 5.69 -1.68
C ARG A 72 -4.59 4.83 -1.00
N GLY A 73 -3.96 3.90 -1.71
CA GLY A 73 -2.99 2.96 -1.16
C GLY A 73 -3.59 1.81 -0.34
N VAL A 74 -4.92 1.61 -0.40
CA VAL A 74 -5.59 0.54 0.37
C VAL A 74 -5.83 -0.68 -0.51
N PHE A 75 -5.12 -1.76 -0.21
CA PHE A 75 -5.30 -3.04 -0.91
C PHE A 75 -6.63 -3.70 -0.52
N PRO A 76 -7.41 -4.21 -1.50
CA PRO A 76 -8.65 -4.92 -1.22
C PRO A 76 -8.37 -6.24 -0.51
N ARG A 77 -9.19 -6.59 0.48
CA ARG A 77 -9.07 -7.88 1.21
C ARG A 77 -9.65 -9.06 0.44
N THR A 78 -10.56 -8.79 -0.49
CA THR A 78 -11.24 -9.80 -1.31
C THR A 78 -10.67 -9.84 -2.72
N ARG A 79 -10.53 -11.05 -3.26
CA ARG A 79 -10.11 -11.27 -4.66
C ARG A 79 -11.11 -10.63 -5.63
N VAL A 80 -10.59 -10.11 -6.74
CA VAL A 80 -11.42 -9.60 -7.83
C VAL A 80 -12.17 -10.79 -8.46
N ARG A 81 -13.49 -10.70 -8.58
CA ARG A 81 -14.30 -11.75 -9.19
C ARG A 81 -14.14 -11.68 -10.71
N ILE A 82 -13.72 -12.77 -11.33
CA ILE A 82 -13.56 -12.87 -12.79
C ILE A 82 -14.85 -13.42 -13.39
N THR A 83 -15.37 -12.71 -14.40
CA THR A 83 -16.48 -13.15 -15.24
C THR A 83 -15.93 -13.63 -16.61
N ASN A 84 -16.73 -14.33 -17.41
CA ASN A 84 -16.37 -14.77 -18.77
C ASN A 84 -16.90 -13.79 -19.83
N ASP A 85 -16.63 -12.50 -19.64
CA ASP A 85 -17.02 -11.40 -20.52
C ASP A 85 -15.93 -10.29 -20.49
N GLU A 86 -16.16 -9.18 -21.16
CA GLU A 86 -15.25 -8.03 -21.20
C GLU A 86 -15.03 -7.41 -19.81
N VAL A 87 -16.05 -7.49 -18.93
CA VAL A 87 -15.91 -7.06 -17.53
C VAL A 87 -14.98 -8.00 -16.77
N GLY A 88 -14.97 -9.28 -17.14
CA GLY A 88 -13.99 -10.28 -16.74
C GLY A 88 -12.57 -9.95 -17.14
N ASP A 89 -12.35 -9.48 -18.37
CA ASP A 89 -11.02 -9.03 -18.82
C ASP A 89 -10.52 -7.83 -18.01
N MET A 90 -11.38 -6.84 -17.76
CA MET A 90 -11.07 -5.74 -16.86
C MET A 90 -10.73 -6.23 -15.44
N SER A 91 -11.46 -7.24 -14.96
CA SER A 91 -11.23 -7.85 -13.64
C SER A 91 -9.87 -8.54 -13.56
N ARG A 92 -9.45 -9.24 -14.62
CA ARG A 92 -8.12 -9.85 -14.74
C ARG A 92 -7.02 -8.80 -14.75
N ALA A 93 -7.16 -7.76 -15.57
CA ALA A 93 -6.19 -6.67 -15.65
C ALA A 93 -6.03 -5.94 -14.29
N LEU A 94 -7.14 -5.66 -13.61
CA LEU A 94 -7.11 -5.09 -12.26
C LEU A 94 -6.44 -6.02 -11.25
N GLY A 95 -6.68 -7.34 -11.34
CA GLY A 95 -6.00 -8.33 -10.53
C GLY A 95 -4.48 -8.30 -10.71
N SER A 96 -4.00 -8.33 -11.96
CA SER A 96 -2.57 -8.23 -12.28
C SER A 96 -1.94 -6.93 -11.76
N LEU A 97 -2.67 -5.81 -11.82
CA LEU A 97 -2.23 -4.53 -11.25
C LEU A 97 -2.09 -4.61 -9.72
N ILE A 98 -3.10 -5.17 -9.03
CA ILE A 98 -3.07 -5.36 -7.58
C ILE A 98 -1.87 -6.22 -7.17
N ASP A 99 -1.66 -7.34 -7.88
CA ASP A 99 -0.56 -8.26 -7.59
C ASP A 99 0.80 -7.62 -7.87
N GLY A 100 0.91 -6.84 -8.95
CA GLY A 100 2.10 -6.06 -9.25
C GLY A 100 2.44 -5.07 -8.15
N LEU A 101 1.48 -4.25 -7.73
CA LEU A 101 1.66 -3.27 -6.65
C LEU A 101 2.00 -3.95 -5.31
N ARG A 102 1.43 -5.12 -5.03
CA ARG A 102 1.76 -5.90 -3.83
C ARG A 102 3.23 -6.35 -3.87
N ARG A 103 3.70 -6.91 -4.99
CA ARG A 103 5.12 -7.27 -5.16
C ARG A 103 6.04 -6.06 -4.98
N THR A 104 5.67 -4.91 -5.53
CA THR A 104 6.43 -3.65 -5.35
C THR A 104 6.49 -3.23 -3.88
N THR A 105 5.38 -3.37 -3.15
CA THR A 105 5.30 -3.06 -1.72
C THR A 105 6.17 -4.01 -0.90
N ASP A 106 6.07 -5.31 -1.15
CA ASP A 106 6.84 -6.34 -0.47
C ASP A 106 8.35 -6.17 -0.72
N PHE A 107 8.74 -5.87 -1.96
CA PHE A 107 10.13 -5.55 -2.30
C PHE A 107 10.62 -4.31 -1.56
N SER A 108 9.82 -3.24 -1.53
CA SER A 108 10.18 -2.01 -0.81
C SER A 108 10.38 -2.27 0.69
N HIS A 109 9.57 -3.15 1.29
CA HIS A 109 9.77 -3.57 2.68
C HIS A 109 11.06 -4.38 2.88
N ALA A 110 11.41 -5.28 1.97
CA ALA A 110 12.65 -6.05 2.05
C ALA A 110 13.89 -5.12 1.99
N VAL A 111 13.90 -4.19 1.03
CA VAL A 111 14.99 -3.20 0.89
C VAL A 111 15.07 -2.29 2.13
N ALA A 112 13.92 -1.85 2.66
CA ALA A 112 13.88 -1.05 3.89
C ALA A 112 14.36 -1.82 5.13
N ALA A 113 14.24 -3.15 5.13
CA ALA A 113 14.77 -4.02 6.18
C ALA A 113 16.28 -4.32 6.02
N GLY A 114 16.93 -3.75 5.00
CA GLY A 114 18.36 -3.94 4.73
C GLY A 114 18.67 -5.14 3.81
N ASP A 115 17.66 -5.81 3.26
CA ASP A 115 17.88 -6.87 2.27
C ASP A 115 18.12 -6.26 0.88
N PHE A 116 19.39 -5.95 0.60
CA PHE A 116 19.83 -5.46 -0.71
C PHE A 116 20.08 -6.57 -1.73
N SER A 117 19.73 -7.82 -1.39
CA SER A 117 19.78 -8.98 -2.28
C SER A 117 18.40 -9.45 -2.74
N ALA A 118 17.33 -8.82 -2.23
CA ALA A 118 15.95 -9.12 -2.59
C ALA A 118 15.77 -9.09 -4.12
N ASP A 119 15.15 -10.13 -4.67
CA ASP A 119 14.85 -10.23 -6.09
C ASP A 119 13.55 -9.46 -6.43
N TYR A 120 13.54 -8.81 -7.59
CA TYR A 120 12.38 -8.10 -8.09
C TYR A 120 12.38 -8.06 -9.61
N GLN A 121 11.34 -8.62 -10.20
CA GLN A 121 11.11 -8.58 -11.63
C GLN A 121 10.19 -7.39 -11.96
N PRO A 122 10.64 -6.42 -12.78
CA PRO A 122 9.79 -5.34 -13.29
C PRO A 122 8.57 -5.89 -14.04
N LEU A 123 7.45 -5.16 -13.98
CA LEU A 123 6.18 -5.58 -14.57
C LEU A 123 6.21 -5.65 -16.10
N SER A 124 7.07 -4.83 -16.71
CA SER A 124 7.38 -4.81 -18.13
C SER A 124 8.75 -4.15 -18.33
N GLU A 125 9.27 -4.20 -19.56
CA GLU A 125 10.48 -3.45 -19.93
C GLU A 125 10.32 -1.93 -19.69
N GLU A 126 9.09 -1.43 -19.76
CA GLU A 126 8.73 -0.02 -19.57
C GLU A 126 8.37 0.34 -18.12
N ASP A 127 8.51 -0.58 -17.16
CA ASP A 127 8.22 -0.34 -15.74
C ASP A 127 9.27 0.56 -15.09
N MET A 128 9.13 1.86 -15.33
CA MET A 128 10.01 2.90 -14.81
C MET A 128 10.13 2.87 -13.28
N LEU A 129 9.04 2.57 -12.57
CA LEU A 129 9.04 2.49 -11.11
C LEU A 129 9.84 1.27 -10.65
N GLY A 130 9.61 0.11 -11.25
CA GLY A 130 10.34 -1.11 -10.96
C GLY A 130 11.85 -0.96 -11.16
N HIS A 131 12.25 -0.39 -12.29
CA HIS A 131 13.67 -0.11 -12.57
C HIS A 131 14.29 0.90 -11.60
N ALA A 132 13.54 1.94 -11.21
CA ALA A 132 14.02 2.91 -10.22
C ALA A 132 14.22 2.27 -8.84
N LEU A 133 13.32 1.38 -8.42
CA LEU A 133 13.43 0.66 -7.15
C LEU A 133 14.61 -0.33 -7.14
N LEU A 134 14.85 -1.03 -8.24
CA LEU A 134 16.04 -1.88 -8.40
C LEU A 134 17.33 -1.08 -8.28
N LYS A 135 17.41 0.05 -8.97
CA LYS A 135 18.56 0.96 -8.87
C LYS A 135 18.77 1.46 -7.45
N MET A 136 17.69 1.83 -6.75
CA MET A 136 17.74 2.26 -5.35
C MET A 136 18.30 1.15 -4.44
N ARG A 137 17.84 -0.10 -4.58
CA ARG A 137 18.38 -1.25 -3.84
C ARG A 137 19.89 -1.39 -4.06
N ASP A 138 20.33 -1.33 -5.31
CA ASP A 138 21.73 -1.53 -5.67
C ASP A 138 22.62 -0.42 -5.10
N GLU A 139 22.20 0.84 -5.20
CA GLU A 139 22.91 1.99 -4.65
C GLU A 139 23.00 1.93 -3.13
N LEU A 140 21.91 1.57 -2.44
CA LEU A 140 21.92 1.41 -0.98
C LEU A 140 22.84 0.27 -0.55
N GLY A 141 22.79 -0.88 -1.23
CA GLY A 141 23.67 -2.01 -0.94
C GLY A 141 25.14 -1.72 -1.19
N GLN A 142 25.46 -0.95 -2.24
CA GLN A 142 26.83 -0.49 -2.48
C GLN A 142 27.30 0.48 -1.39
N ARG A 143 26.42 1.40 -0.97
CA ARG A 143 26.72 2.37 0.08
C ARG A 143 26.96 1.72 1.42
N GLU A 144 26.18 0.69 1.78
CA GLU A 144 26.37 -0.08 3.01
C GLU A 144 27.74 -0.76 3.03
N ARG A 145 28.09 -1.51 1.98
CA ARG A 145 29.40 -2.16 1.85
C ARG A 145 30.57 -1.16 1.92
N PHE A 146 30.40 0.01 1.28
CA PHE A 146 31.40 1.07 1.33
C PHE A 146 31.56 1.65 2.74
N LEU A 147 30.45 1.86 3.45
CA LEU A 147 30.47 2.34 4.83
C LEU A 147 31.11 1.32 5.77
N GLU A 148 30.80 0.03 5.64
CA GLU A 148 31.42 -1.03 6.41
C GLU A 148 32.95 -1.07 6.24
N MET A 149 33.44 -0.97 4.99
CA MET A 149 34.88 -0.88 4.73
C MET A 149 35.51 0.35 5.38
N LYS A 150 34.86 1.51 5.29
CA LYS A 150 35.35 2.77 5.89
C LYS A 150 35.33 2.72 7.42
N VAL A 151 34.35 2.07 8.01
CA VAL A 151 34.28 1.86 9.46
C VAL A 151 35.40 0.94 9.91
N ALA A 152 35.68 -0.15 9.17
CA ALA A 152 36.79 -1.05 9.46
C ALA A 152 38.14 -0.32 9.40
N GLU A 153 38.40 0.43 8.31
CA GLU A 153 39.60 1.24 8.14
C GLU A 153 39.77 2.26 9.29
N ARG A 154 38.71 3.02 9.59
CA ARG A 154 38.78 4.03 10.65
C ARG A 154 38.93 3.43 12.04
N THR A 155 38.36 2.25 12.27
CA THR A 155 38.53 1.52 13.53
C THR A 155 39.98 1.09 13.70
N GLU A 156 40.63 0.61 12.63
CA GLU A 156 42.05 0.25 12.64
C GLU A 156 42.95 1.48 12.90
N GLU A 157 42.68 2.61 12.23
CA GLU A 157 43.39 3.86 12.48
C GLU A 157 43.25 4.33 13.93
N VAL A 158 42.04 4.25 14.50
CA VAL A 158 41.77 4.64 15.89
C VAL A 158 42.53 3.74 16.87
N VAL A 159 42.59 2.43 16.62
CA VAL A 159 43.40 1.49 17.42
C VAL A 159 44.87 1.89 17.38
N ARG A 160 45.42 2.18 16.19
CA ARG A 160 46.83 2.60 16.04
C ARG A 160 47.12 3.93 16.74
N GLN A 161 46.21 4.90 16.65
CA GLN A 161 46.34 6.18 17.36
C GLN A 161 46.31 5.99 18.88
N LYS A 162 45.43 5.11 19.39
CA LYS A 162 45.37 4.78 20.81
C LYS A 162 46.69 4.20 21.31
N GLU A 163 47.30 3.27 20.57
CA GLU A 163 48.62 2.71 20.90
C GLU A 163 49.74 3.78 20.94
N GLU A 164 49.72 4.73 19.99
CA GLU A 164 50.65 5.87 19.97
C GLU A 164 50.48 6.76 21.21
N VAL A 165 49.24 7.10 21.55
CA VAL A 165 48.88 7.93 22.70
C VAL A 165 49.28 7.24 24.01
N GLU A 166 49.04 5.94 24.14
CA GLU A 166 49.46 5.17 25.32
C GLU A 166 50.99 5.15 25.46
N ARG A 167 51.73 4.98 24.37
CA ARG A 167 53.20 5.07 24.37
C ARG A 167 53.68 6.46 24.82
N GLN A 168 53.06 7.52 24.32
CA GLN A 168 53.38 8.89 24.73
C GLN A 168 53.04 9.14 26.21
N SER A 169 51.89 8.67 26.67
CA SER A 169 51.46 8.79 28.07
C SER A 169 52.46 8.10 29.02
N ARG A 170 52.92 6.89 28.68
CA ARG A 170 53.96 6.19 29.46
C ARG A 170 55.26 7.00 29.55
N LYS A 171 55.74 7.57 28.44
CA LYS A 171 56.93 8.42 28.42
C LYS A 171 56.77 9.66 29.30
N VAL A 172 55.59 10.29 29.28
CA VAL A 172 55.30 11.45 30.14
C VAL A 172 55.36 11.06 31.61
N VAL A 173 54.71 9.95 32.01
CA VAL A 173 54.76 9.44 33.38
C VAL A 173 56.20 9.15 33.82
N GLU A 174 56.99 8.53 32.96
CA GLU A 174 58.42 8.26 33.22
C GLU A 174 59.23 9.55 33.38
N LEU A 175 58.99 10.56 32.53
CA LEU A 175 59.62 11.88 32.64
C LEU A 175 59.27 12.56 33.97
N TYR A 176 57.99 12.53 34.37
CA TYR A 176 57.54 13.08 35.64
C TYR A 176 58.22 12.42 36.84
N LYS A 177 58.37 11.09 36.80
CA LYS A 177 59.07 10.34 37.84
C LYS A 177 60.54 10.77 37.93
N ASN A 178 61.24 10.84 36.81
CA ASN A 178 62.64 11.26 36.76
C ASN A 178 62.85 12.71 37.24
N VAL A 179 61.95 13.64 36.88
CA VAL A 179 61.98 15.02 37.37
C VAL A 179 61.72 15.06 38.88
N THR A 180 60.78 14.29 39.40
CA THR A 180 60.48 14.24 40.84
C THR A 180 61.65 13.67 41.64
N ASP A 181 62.28 12.60 41.15
CA ASP A 181 63.46 11.98 41.77
C ASP A 181 64.68 12.92 41.78
N SER A 182 64.76 13.86 40.83
CA SER A 182 65.87 14.83 40.73
C SER A 182 65.64 16.14 41.49
N ILE A 183 64.44 16.40 42.00
CA ILE A 183 64.19 17.50 42.94
C ILE A 183 64.65 17.04 44.33
N PRO A 184 65.69 17.66 44.93
CA PRO A 184 66.15 17.26 46.25
C PRO A 184 65.04 17.52 47.26
N VAL A 185 64.49 16.45 47.84
CA VAL A 185 63.62 16.53 49.01
C VAL A 185 64.46 17.11 50.14
N ARG A 186 64.30 18.40 50.42
CA ARG A 186 64.91 19.05 51.58
C ARG A 186 64.32 18.34 52.81
N GLN A 187 65.09 17.43 53.40
CA GLN A 187 64.75 16.85 54.69
C GLN A 187 64.63 18.00 55.70
N ALA A 188 63.46 18.13 56.33
CA ALA A 188 63.35 18.98 57.51
C ALA A 188 64.36 18.45 58.56
N PRO A 189 65.15 19.31 59.22
CA PRO A 189 66.23 18.87 60.09
C PRO A 189 65.69 17.97 61.22
N ALA A 190 66.24 16.76 61.30
CA ALA A 190 65.96 15.82 62.37
C ALA A 190 66.42 16.42 63.71
N GLY A 191 65.47 16.68 64.60
CA GLY A 191 65.73 17.31 65.89
C GLY A 191 64.64 18.28 66.34
N PHE A 192 63.68 18.62 65.49
CA PHE A 192 62.59 19.54 65.80
C PHE A 192 61.25 18.80 65.93
N ASP A 193 60.55 19.00 67.04
CA ASP A 193 59.15 18.57 67.19
C ASP A 193 58.26 19.38 66.23
N PRO A 194 57.54 18.73 65.29
CA PRO A 194 56.73 19.42 64.27
C PRO A 194 55.55 20.23 64.84
N ALA A 195 55.19 20.06 66.11
CA ALA A 195 54.14 20.84 66.77
C ALA A 195 54.66 22.11 67.47
N THR A 196 55.90 22.10 67.98
CA THR A 196 56.42 23.15 68.89
C THR A 196 57.65 23.89 68.36
N GLY A 197 58.35 23.31 67.41
CA GLY A 197 59.46 23.97 66.73
C GLY A 197 60.66 24.27 67.65
N THR A 198 61.11 23.31 68.45
CA THR A 198 62.34 23.44 69.26
C THR A 198 63.21 22.17 69.24
N PRO A 199 64.54 22.26 69.49
CA PRO A 199 65.45 21.12 69.43
C PRO A 199 65.31 20.15 70.62
N TYR A 200 65.40 18.84 70.41
CA TYR A 200 65.47 17.84 71.50
C TYR A 200 66.79 17.94 72.29
N PRO A 201 66.78 17.91 73.63
CA PRO A 201 68.00 17.97 74.44
C PRO A 201 68.77 16.65 74.39
N GLY A 202 70.07 16.73 74.09
CA GLY A 202 70.96 15.58 73.96
C GLY A 202 71.38 14.97 75.30
N ILE A 203 71.56 13.65 75.31
CA ILE A 203 72.13 12.89 76.43
C ILE A 203 73.54 12.45 76.03
N ALA A 204 74.54 12.78 76.84
CA ALA A 204 75.84 12.12 76.84
C ALA A 204 76.46 12.21 78.25
N PRO A 205 77.36 11.30 78.63
CA PRO A 205 77.58 9.93 78.16
C PRO A 205 76.99 8.86 79.10
#